data_AF-A0AAJ1JIQ9-F1
#
_entry.id   AF-A0AAJ1JIQ9-F1
#
_cell.length_a   1.000
_cell.length_b   1.000
_cell.length_c   1.000
_cell.angle_alpha   90.00
_cell.angle_beta   90.00
_cell.angle_gamma   90.00
#
_symmetry.space_group_name_H-M   'P 1'
#
loop_
_entity.id
_entity.type
_entity.pdbx_description
1 polymer ?
#
loop_
_entity_poly.entity_id
_entity_poly.type
_entity_poly.pdbx_seq_one_letter_code
_entity_poly.pdbx_strand_id
1 'polypeptide(L)'
;MAFNDIEIANIKRCMEFFMEKRRPAEHLRDELDLSYSIEDDSVVIFEVRRLTWSDGQAQEPIAKITHDKSNSSWSLFWMDKDSNWHNYDEIMLGSFSDAIRLVEDDARGCFFG
;
A
#
# COMPACT_ATOMS: atom_id res chain seq x y z
N MET A 1 -0.63 4.47 -19.86
CA MET A 1 -2.00 4.11 -20.27
C MET A 1 -2.62 3.56 -19.01
N ALA A 2 -3.42 4.37 -18.30
CA ALA A 2 -3.95 4.03 -16.98
C ALA A 2 -4.65 2.66 -16.90
N PHE A 3 -4.76 2.10 -15.70
CA PHE A 3 -5.48 0.86 -15.41
C PHE A 3 -6.86 0.80 -16.12
N ASN A 4 -7.22 -0.39 -16.61
CA ASN A 4 -8.57 -0.63 -17.12
C ASN A 4 -9.59 -0.65 -15.97
N ASP A 5 -10.87 -0.39 -16.27
CA ASP A 5 -11.94 -0.37 -15.27
C ASP A 5 -12.03 -1.66 -14.43
N ILE A 6 -11.79 -2.82 -15.07
CA ILE A 6 -11.79 -4.14 -14.41
C ILE A 6 -10.62 -4.26 -13.43
N GLU A 7 -9.44 -3.81 -13.82
CA GLU A 7 -8.24 -3.84 -12.97
C GLU A 7 -8.43 -2.92 -11.76
N ILE A 8 -8.93 -1.71 -11.98
CA ILE A 8 -9.25 -0.76 -10.90
C ILE A 8 -10.28 -1.37 -9.95
N ALA A 9 -11.33 -2.01 -10.46
CA ALA A 9 -12.33 -2.66 -9.64
C ALA A 9 -11.73 -3.80 -8.79
N ASN A 10 -10.83 -4.59 -9.35
CA ASN A 10 -10.17 -5.68 -8.64
C ASN A 10 -9.20 -5.16 -7.56
N ILE A 11 -8.39 -4.15 -7.89
CA ILE A 11 -7.49 -3.46 -6.95
C ILE A 11 -8.31 -2.89 -5.79
N LYS A 12 -9.37 -2.12 -6.09
CA LYS A 12 -10.25 -1.53 -5.07
C LYS A 12 -10.85 -2.58 -4.15
N ARG A 13 -11.31 -3.71 -4.72
CA ARG A 13 -11.85 -4.82 -3.94
C ARG A 13 -10.80 -5.46 -3.03
N CYS A 14 -9.58 -5.69 -3.53
CA CYS A 14 -8.47 -6.19 -2.72
C CYS A 14 -8.10 -5.20 -1.59
N MET A 15 -8.04 -3.91 -1.91
CA MET A 15 -7.75 -2.86 -0.93
C MET A 15 -8.85 -2.75 0.13
N GLU A 16 -10.11 -2.86 -0.26
CA GLU A 16 -11.24 -2.86 0.67
C GLU A 16 -11.14 -4.03 1.65
N PHE A 17 -10.88 -5.24 1.14
CA PHE A 17 -10.64 -6.43 1.98
C PHE A 17 -9.45 -6.26 2.93
N PHE A 18 -8.33 -5.73 2.43
CA PHE A 18 -7.14 -5.45 3.23
C PHE A 18 -7.44 -4.43 4.33
N MET A 19 -8.10 -3.34 3.98
CA MET A 19 -8.53 -2.31 4.92
C MET A 19 -9.53 -2.85 5.94
N GLU A 20 -10.49 -3.69 5.55
CA GLU A 20 -11.44 -4.30 6.49
C GLU A 20 -10.76 -5.26 7.47
N LYS A 21 -9.82 -6.07 6.98
CA LYS A 21 -9.07 -7.02 7.82
C LYS A 21 -8.14 -6.31 8.79
N ARG A 22 -7.58 -5.16 8.38
CA ARG A 22 -6.59 -4.42 9.15
C ARG A 22 -7.16 -3.27 9.96
N ARG A 23 -8.31 -2.70 9.59
CA ARG A 23 -8.97 -1.64 10.34
C ARG A 23 -9.31 -2.16 11.72
N PRO A 24 -8.64 -1.65 12.77
CA PRO A 24 -9.06 -1.96 14.12
C PRO A 24 -10.41 -1.27 14.40
N ALA A 25 -11.02 -1.63 15.53
CA ALA A 25 -12.31 -1.09 15.95
C ALA A 25 -12.34 0.45 15.94
N GLU A 26 -13.52 1.06 15.80
CA GLU A 26 -13.70 2.50 15.53
C GLU A 26 -12.90 3.44 16.44
N HIS A 27 -12.63 3.03 17.68
CA HIS A 27 -11.81 3.78 18.64
C HIS A 27 -10.30 3.79 18.36
N LEU A 28 -9.78 2.82 17.60
CA LEU A 28 -8.36 2.73 17.19
C LEU A 28 -8.11 3.38 15.81
N ARG A 29 -9.17 3.64 15.02
CA ARG A 29 -9.05 4.40 13.76
C ARG A 29 -8.56 5.84 13.98
N ASP A 30 -8.81 6.38 15.15
CA ASP A 30 -8.31 7.71 15.53
C ASP A 30 -6.78 7.71 15.77
N GLU A 31 -6.15 6.56 15.97
CA GLU A 31 -4.69 6.45 16.20
C GLU A 31 -3.95 5.98 14.95
N LEU A 32 -4.47 4.98 14.24
CA LEU A 32 -3.83 4.38 13.07
C LEU A 32 -4.87 4.04 11.99
N ASP A 33 -4.79 4.74 10.86
CA ASP A 33 -5.60 4.51 9.67
C ASP A 33 -4.70 4.26 8.45
N LEU A 34 -5.27 3.66 7.40
CA LEU A 34 -4.56 3.36 6.17
C LEU A 34 -5.31 4.05 5.03
N SER A 35 -4.58 4.76 4.19
CA SER A 35 -5.10 5.37 2.99
C SER A 35 -4.37 4.81 1.78
N TYR A 36 -4.98 4.92 0.61
CA TYR A 36 -4.32 4.58 -0.64
C TYR A 36 -4.74 5.52 -1.75
N SER A 37 -3.84 5.72 -2.69
CA SER A 37 -4.10 6.46 -3.92
C SER A 37 -3.71 5.60 -5.11
N ILE A 38 -4.52 5.67 -6.16
CA ILE A 38 -4.25 4.99 -7.43
C ILE A 38 -3.81 6.06 -8.41
N GLU A 39 -2.55 5.98 -8.84
CA GLU A 39 -1.90 6.89 -9.77
C GLU A 39 -1.58 6.15 -11.07
N ASP A 40 -2.37 6.38 -12.13
CA ASP A 40 -2.25 5.75 -13.45
C ASP A 40 -2.23 4.22 -13.45
N ASP A 41 -1.06 3.61 -13.29
CA ASP A 41 -0.77 2.17 -13.24
C ASP A 41 -0.02 1.79 -11.94
N SER A 42 -0.05 2.67 -10.93
CA SER A 42 0.56 2.50 -9.61
C SER A 42 -0.46 2.70 -8.51
N VAL A 43 -0.31 1.97 -7.41
CA VAL A 43 -1.11 2.09 -6.20
C VAL A 43 -0.17 2.41 -5.06
N VAL A 44 -0.30 3.59 -4.47
CA VAL A 44 0.51 4.03 -3.33
C VAL A 44 -0.33 3.91 -2.07
N ILE A 45 0.20 3.22 -1.07
CA ILE A 45 -0.40 3.02 0.23
C ILE A 45 0.28 3.99 1.20
N PHE A 46 -0.55 4.71 1.94
CA PHE A 46 -0.14 5.69 2.94
C PHE A 46 -0.62 5.22 4.30
N GLU A 47 0.28 5.24 5.28
CA GLU A 47 -0.09 5.09 6.67
C GLU A 47 -0.45 6.47 7.23
N VAL A 48 -1.64 6.57 7.80
CA VAL A 48 -2.14 7.78 8.43
C VAL A 48 -2.12 7.57 9.94
N ARG A 49 -1.14 8.15 10.60
CA ARG A 49 -1.02 8.10 12.05
C ARG A 49 -1.40 9.43 12.66
N ARG A 50 -2.19 9.39 13.73
CA ARG A 50 -2.46 10.60 14.51
C ARG A 50 -1.24 10.94 15.34
N LEU A 51 -0.84 12.20 15.33
CA LEU A 51 0.28 12.66 16.13
C LEU A 51 -0.19 12.80 17.58
N THR A 52 0.33 12.00 18.51
CA THR A 52 0.02 12.17 19.95
C THR A 52 0.34 13.57 20.48
N TRP A 53 1.24 14.29 19.82
CA TRP A 53 1.72 15.62 20.23
C TRP A 53 1.10 16.79 19.44
N SER A 54 0.13 16.54 18.53
CA SER A 54 -0.57 17.58 17.77
C SER A 54 -1.95 17.12 17.30
N ASP A 55 -2.88 18.05 17.06
CA ASP A 55 -4.20 17.69 16.50
C ASP A 55 -4.16 17.30 15.01
N GLY A 56 -2.95 17.18 14.44
CA GLY A 56 -2.71 16.79 13.05
C GLY A 56 -2.58 15.28 12.85
N GLN A 57 -2.78 14.86 11.61
CA GLN A 57 -2.47 13.52 11.13
C GLN A 57 -1.25 13.58 10.23
N ALA A 58 -0.32 12.64 10.37
CA ALA A 58 0.79 12.47 9.45
C ALA A 58 0.45 11.34 8.48
N GLN A 59 0.55 11.62 7.18
CA GLN A 59 0.39 10.62 6.12
C GLN A 59 1.77 10.30 5.55
N GLU A 60 2.21 9.06 5.73
CA GLU A 60 3.53 8.61 5.30
C GLU A 60 3.36 7.53 4.23
N PRO A 61 3.93 7.68 3.03
CA PRO A 61 3.90 6.64 2.01
C PRO A 61 4.74 5.45 2.47
N ILE A 62 4.10 4.29 2.66
CA ILE A 62 4.76 3.08 3.15
C ILE A 62 5.08 2.10 2.02
N ALA A 63 4.19 1.99 1.04
CA ALA A 63 4.31 1.02 -0.04
C ALA A 63 3.79 1.60 -1.34
N LYS A 64 4.44 1.23 -2.45
CA LYS A 64 3.99 1.57 -3.79
C LYS A 64 4.01 0.31 -4.64
N ILE A 65 2.87 -0.03 -5.22
CA ILE A 65 2.66 -1.21 -6.03
C ILE A 65 2.45 -0.73 -7.47
N THR A 66 3.35 -1.06 -8.37
CA THR A 66 3.27 -0.66 -9.77
C THR A 66 2.93 -1.86 -10.63
N HIS A 67 1.98 -1.72 -11.54
CA HIS A 67 1.62 -2.75 -12.49
C HIS A 67 2.32 -2.51 -13.83
N ASP A 68 3.19 -3.44 -14.19
CA ASP A 68 3.80 -3.48 -15.50
C ASP A 68 2.95 -4.35 -16.44
N LYS A 69 2.08 -3.69 -17.21
CA LYS A 69 1.26 -4.36 -18.24
C LYS A 69 2.09 -5.01 -19.34
N SER A 70 3.33 -4.54 -19.56
CA SER A 70 4.20 -5.09 -20.60
C SER A 70 4.69 -6.50 -20.24
N ASN A 71 4.93 -6.75 -18.96
CA ASN A 71 5.35 -8.04 -18.43
C ASN A 71 4.22 -8.78 -17.69
N SER A 72 2.99 -8.25 -17.68
CA SER A 72 1.86 -8.74 -16.86
C SER A 72 2.28 -9.03 -15.42
N SER A 73 3.06 -8.11 -14.85
CA SER A 73 3.77 -8.32 -13.60
C SER A 73 3.61 -7.12 -12.67
N TRP A 74 3.61 -7.38 -11.39
CA TRP A 74 3.48 -6.38 -10.34
C TRP A 74 4.83 -6.19 -9.64
N SER A 75 5.21 -4.94 -9.41
CA SER A 75 6.43 -4.57 -8.69
C SER A 75 6.05 -3.85 -7.41
N LEU A 76 6.63 -4.30 -6.29
CA LEU A 76 6.42 -3.71 -4.98
C LEU A 76 7.63 -2.86 -4.61
N PHE A 77 7.36 -1.62 -4.22
CA PHE A 77 8.36 -0.67 -3.75
C PHE A 77 8.04 -0.27 -2.31
N TRP A 78 9.09 -0.13 -1.51
CA TRP A 78 9.04 0.39 -0.15
C TRP A 78 9.85 1.70 -0.09
N MET A 79 9.48 2.59 0.82
CA MET A 79 10.21 3.84 1.01
C MET A 79 11.18 3.71 2.18
N ASP A 80 12.45 4.04 1.97
CA ASP A 80 13.43 4.12 3.04
C ASP A 80 13.29 5.42 3.86
N LYS A 81 13.94 5.49 5.02
CA LYS A 81 14.01 6.70 5.87
C LYS A 81 14.49 7.93 5.12
N ASP A 82 15.28 7.77 4.05
CA ASP A 82 15.75 8.86 3.20
C ASP A 82 14.74 9.29 2.10
N SER A 83 13.49 8.80 2.14
CA SER A 83 12.44 9.05 1.13
C SER A 83 12.72 8.48 -0.27
N ASN A 84 13.64 7.52 -0.37
CA ASN A 84 13.95 6.82 -1.62
C ASN A 84 13.09 5.57 -1.77
N TRP A 85 12.56 5.34 -2.98
CA TRP A 85 11.82 4.13 -3.31
C TRP A 85 12.77 2.99 -3.68
N HIS A 86 12.65 1.87 -2.97
CA HIS A 86 13.42 0.65 -3.21
C HIS A 86 12.47 -0.49 -3.60
N ASN A 87 12.85 -1.32 -4.57
CA ASN A 87 12.08 -2.50 -4.91
C ASN A 87 12.23 -3.53 -3.78
N TYR A 88 11.12 -4.00 -3.21
CA TYR A 88 11.12 -4.87 -2.03
C TYR A 88 11.57 -6.29 -2.34
N ASP A 89 11.20 -6.79 -3.52
CA ASP A 89 11.37 -8.19 -3.84
C ASP A 89 12.24 -8.42 -5.08
N GLU A 90 12.38 -7.47 -6.00
CA GLU A 90 12.93 -7.70 -7.36
C GLU A 90 12.24 -8.85 -8.13
N ILE A 91 11.26 -9.51 -7.52
CA ILE A 91 10.42 -10.57 -8.07
C ILE A 91 9.21 -9.90 -8.72
N MET A 92 8.94 -10.33 -9.94
CA MET A 92 7.72 -9.99 -10.66
C MET A 92 6.55 -10.76 -10.04
N LEU A 93 5.71 -10.06 -9.30
CA LEU A 93 4.53 -10.62 -8.66
C LEU A 93 3.45 -10.85 -9.71
N GLY A 94 2.78 -12.00 -9.68
CA GLY A 94 1.74 -12.33 -10.66
C GLY A 94 0.40 -11.64 -10.40
N SER A 95 0.20 -11.04 -9.21
CA SER A 95 -1.06 -10.45 -8.81
C SER A 95 -0.89 -9.37 -7.76
N PHE A 96 -1.80 -8.38 -7.76
CA PHE A 96 -1.87 -7.34 -6.75
C PHE A 96 -2.03 -7.90 -5.32
N SER A 97 -2.80 -8.97 -5.17
CA SER A 97 -3.03 -9.65 -3.89
C SER A 97 -1.73 -10.16 -3.25
N ASP A 98 -0.78 -10.68 -4.05
CA ASP A 98 0.53 -11.11 -3.55
C ASP A 98 1.35 -9.92 -3.04
N ALA A 99 1.30 -8.79 -3.75
CA ALA A 99 1.97 -7.56 -3.31
C ALA A 99 1.40 -7.06 -1.97
N ILE A 100 0.07 -7.03 -1.84
CA ILE A 100 -0.59 -6.66 -0.58
C ILE A 100 -0.25 -7.64 0.52
N ARG A 101 -0.19 -8.95 0.23
CA ARG A 101 0.16 -9.95 1.22
C ARG A 101 1.58 -9.78 1.73
N LEU A 102 2.55 -9.39 0.89
CA LEU A 102 3.92 -9.06 1.31
C LEU A 102 3.96 -7.82 2.20
N VAL A 103 3.19 -6.79 1.84
CA VAL A 103 3.01 -5.59 2.66
C VAL A 103 2.36 -5.96 4.01
N GLU A 104 1.34 -6.81 4.03
CA GLU A 104 0.69 -7.33 5.25
C GLU A 104 1.62 -8.15 6.14
N ASP A 105 2.36 -9.07 5.53
CA ASP A 105 3.25 -9.99 6.24
C ASP A 105 4.39 -9.23 6.90
N ASP A 106 4.86 -8.16 6.23
CA ASP A 106 5.93 -7.27 6.67
C ASP A 106 7.11 -8.05 7.30
N ALA A 107 7.50 -9.16 6.67
CA ALA A 107 8.52 -10.07 7.20
C ALA A 107 9.82 -9.37 7.60
N ARG A 108 10.13 -8.25 6.94
CA ARG A 108 11.34 -7.46 7.14
C ARG A 108 11.15 -6.24 8.04
N GLY A 109 9.92 -5.90 8.45
CA GLY A 109 9.66 -4.66 9.19
C GLY A 109 9.91 -3.41 8.35
N CYS A 110 9.73 -3.50 7.02
CA CYS A 110 10.02 -2.42 6.09
C CYS A 110 8.81 -1.52 5.81
N PHE A 111 7.60 -2.02 6.06
CA PHE A 111 6.35 -1.32 5.76
C PHE A 111 5.66 -0.81 7.02
N PHE A 112 5.61 -1.60 8.10
CA PHE A 112 4.90 -1.29 9.33
C PHE A 112 5.85 -1.40 10.52
N GLY A 113 6.51 -0.30 10.84
CA GLY A 113 7.51 -0.20 11.92
C GLY A 113 7.08 0.69 13.07
#